data_AF-A0A6N4DIV2-F1
#
_entry.id   AF-A0A6N4DIV2-F1
#
_cell.length_a   1.000
_cell.length_b   1.000
_cell.length_c   1.000
_cell.angle_alpha   90.00
_cell.angle_beta   90.00
_cell.angle_gamma   90.00
#
_symmetry.space_group_name_H-M   'P 1'
#
loop_
_entity.id
_entity.type
_entity.pdbx_description
1 polymer ?
#
loop_
_entity_poly.entity_id
_entity_poly.type
_entity_poly.pdbx_seq_one_letter_code
_entity_poly.pdbx_strand_id
1 'polypeptide(L)' 'MENIIAAAIFAVLVAAGTLGVSSIGMFIFHRNPDQPEAQQRERFEYGFFGLAGIVVMLLMWYAL' A
#
# COMPACT_ATOMS: atom_id res chain seq x y z
N MET A 1 26.23 9.03 -9.75
CA MET A 1 25.62 8.10 -8.78
C MET A 1 24.33 8.65 -8.17
N GLU A 2 24.25 9.96 -7.94
CA GLU A 2 23.05 10.65 -7.40
C GLU A 2 21.74 10.31 -8.15
N ASN A 3 21.75 10.34 -9.48
CA ASN A 3 20.57 10.02 -10.30
C ASN A 3 20.07 8.56 -10.17
N ILE A 4 20.94 7.60 -9.87
CA ILE A 4 20.54 6.18 -9.77
C ILE A 4 19.85 5.93 -8.43
N ILE A 5 20.36 6.53 -7.34
CA ILE A 5 19.76 6.40 -6.01
C ILE A 5 18.39 7.08 -6.01
N ALA A 6 18.28 8.30 -6.54
CA ALA A 6 17.00 9.00 -6.66
C ALA A 6 15.98 8.22 -7.51
N ALA A 7 16.41 7.64 -8.63
CA ALA A 7 15.55 6.80 -9.46
C ALA A 7 15.04 5.55 -8.71
N ALA A 8 15.88 4.93 -7.89
CA ALA A 8 15.49 3.78 -7.07
C ALA A 8 14.47 4.19 -5.99
N ILE A 9 14.70 5.30 -5.29
CA ILE A 9 13.76 5.82 -4.29
C ILE A 9 12.42 6.16 -4.94
N PHE A 10 12.44 6.80 -6.11
CA PHE A 10 11.22 7.08 -6.88
C PHE A 10 10.47 5.81 -7.28
N ALA A 11 11.18 4.77 -7.74
CA ALA A 11 10.54 3.49 -8.08
C ALA A 11 9.86 2.84 -6.86
N VAL A 12 10.53 2.85 -5.70
CA VAL A 12 9.97 2.32 -4.44
C VAL A 12 8.78 3.16 -3.98
N LEU A 13 8.85 4.49 -4.10
CA LEU A 13 7.74 5.40 -3.80
C LEU A 13 6.51 5.04 -4.63
N VAL A 14 6.65 4.93 -5.95
CA VAL A 14 5.54 4.60 -6.86
C VAL A 14 4.98 3.21 -6.56
N ALA A 15 5.84 2.23 -6.28
CA ALA A 15 5.41 0.88 -5.92
C ALA A 15 4.62 0.88 -4.60
N ALA A 16 5.14 1.52 -3.55
CA ALA A 16 4.49 1.61 -2.24
C ALA A 16 3.14 2.35 -2.34
N GLY A 17 3.08 3.45 -3.08
CA GLY A 17 1.85 4.20 -3.31
C GLY A 17 0.80 3.38 -4.06
N THR A 18 1.20 2.71 -5.15
CA THR A 18 0.30 1.88 -5.96
C THR A 18 -0.26 0.71 -5.14
N LEU A 19 0.58 0.01 -4.39
CA LEU A 19 0.15 -1.09 -3.52
C LEU A 19 -0.72 -0.59 -2.36
N GLY A 20 -0.37 0.53 -1.73
CA GLY A 20 -1.13 1.15 -0.66
C GLY A 20 -2.54 1.55 -1.10
N VAL A 21 -2.66 2.28 -2.21
CA VAL A 21 -3.96 2.68 -2.78
C VAL A 21 -4.78 1.46 -3.19
N SER A 22 -4.15 0.47 -3.84
CA SER A 22 -4.84 -0.77 -4.25
C SER A 22 -5.40 -1.52 -3.04
N SER A 23 -4.61 -1.63 -1.96
CA SER A 23 -5.04 -2.27 -0.72
C SER A 23 -6.18 -1.52 -0.04
N ILE A 24 -6.16 -0.17 -0.04
CA ILE A 24 -7.30 0.64 0.43
C ILE A 24 -8.54 0.39 -0.43
N GLY A 25 -8.39 0.28 -1.75
CA GLY A 25 -9.47 -0.12 -2.65
C GLY A 25 -10.07 -1.47 -2.24
N MET A 26 -9.23 -2.48 -1.99
CA MET A 26 -9.67 -3.79 -1.52
C MET A 26 -10.39 -3.71 -0.17
N PHE A 27 -9.92 -2.89 0.77
CA PHE A 27 -10.59 -2.67 2.05
C PHE A 27 -12.04 -2.17 1.90
N ILE A 28 -12.28 -1.29 0.91
CA ILE A 28 -13.58 -0.66 0.66
C ILE A 28 -14.51 -1.61 -0.10
N PHE A 29 -13.99 -2.24 -1.15
CA PHE A 29 -14.81 -2.93 -2.17
C PHE A 29 -14.83 -4.46 -2.04
N HIS A 30 -13.82 -5.10 -1.44
CA HIS A 30 -13.77 -6.56 -1.35
C HIS A 30 -14.85 -7.11 -0.41
N ARG A 31 -15.56 -8.15 -0.87
CA ARG A 31 -16.61 -8.86 -0.13
C ARG A 31 -16.54 -10.35 -0.40
N ASN A 32 -16.61 -11.12 0.66
CA ASN A 32 -16.57 -12.58 0.73
C ASN A 32 -17.73 -13.04 1.63
N PRO A 33 -18.97 -13.03 1.09
CA PRO A 33 -20.19 -13.27 1.87
C PRO A 33 -20.28 -14.71 2.41
N ASP A 34 -19.59 -15.65 1.77
CA ASP A 34 -19.63 -17.07 2.13
C ASP A 34 -18.70 -17.41 3.32
N GLN A 35 -17.77 -16.52 3.67
CA GLN A 35 -16.76 -16.75 4.71
C GLN A 35 -16.55 -15.49 5.59
N PRO A 36 -17.43 -15.23 6.57
CA PRO A 36 -17.42 -13.99 7.35
C PRO A 36 -16.15 -13.82 8.21
N GLU A 37 -15.54 -14.91 8.69
CA GLU A 37 -14.28 -14.85 9.44
C GLU A 37 -13.09 -14.47 8.55
N ALA A 38 -13.01 -15.07 7.36
CA ALA A 38 -12.00 -14.73 6.36
C ALA A 38 -12.14 -13.27 5.92
N GLN A 39 -13.38 -12.82 5.65
CA GLN A 39 -13.68 -11.43 5.30
C GLN A 39 -13.18 -10.42 6.34
N GLN A 40 -13.33 -10.70 7.64
CA GLN A 40 -12.86 -9.79 8.69
C GLN A 40 -11.34 -9.69 8.69
N ARG A 41 -10.66 -10.84 8.60
CA ARG A 41 -9.20 -10.90 8.54
C ARG A 41 -8.66 -10.17 7.31
N GLU A 42 -9.21 -10.44 6.13
CA GLU A 42 -8.84 -9.80 4.87
C GLU A 42 -9.01 -8.29 4.93
N ARG A 43 -10.13 -7.79 5.50
CA ARG A 43 -10.32 -6.34 5.69
C ARG A 43 -9.25 -5.74 6.61
N PHE A 44 -8.88 -6.42 7.69
CA PHE A 44 -7.82 -5.93 8.56
C PHE A 44 -6.49 -5.85 7.81
N GLU A 45 -6.13 -6.91 7.09
CA GLU A 45 -4.92 -6.97 6.27
C GLU A 45 -4.91 -5.86 5.21
N TYR A 46 -6.00 -5.67 4.47
CA TYR A 46 -6.12 -4.61 3.47
C TYR A 46 -5.98 -3.20 4.05
N GLY A 47 -6.60 -2.95 5.20
CA GLY A 47 -6.46 -1.68 5.92
C GLY A 47 -5.03 -1.43 6.39
N PHE A 48 -4.40 -2.43 6.99
CA PHE A 48 -3.02 -2.36 7.49
C PHE A 48 -2.01 -2.13 6.35
N PHE A 49 -2.03 -2.96 5.31
CA PHE A 49 -1.12 -2.82 4.17
C PHE A 49 -1.37 -1.54 3.38
N GLY A 50 -2.64 -1.10 3.31
CA GLY A 50 -3.03 0.16 2.71
C GLY A 50 -2.37 1.34 3.41
N LEU A 51 -2.58 1.45 4.72
CA LEU A 51 -2.01 2.53 5.53
C LEU A 51 -0.48 2.49 5.51
N ALA A 52 0.13 1.31 5.71
CA ALA A 52 1.58 1.15 5.72
C ALA A 52 2.20 1.56 4.37
N GLY A 53 1.59 1.16 3.24
CA GLY A 53 2.05 1.54 1.90
C GLY A 53 2.01 3.05 1.68
N ILE A 54 0.96 3.73 2.13
CA ILE A 54 0.85 5.19 2.06
C ILE A 54 1.89 5.88 2.95
N VAL A 55 2.10 5.41 4.18
CA VAL A 55 3.12 5.96 5.08
C VAL A 55 4.52 5.82 4.47
N VAL A 56 4.86 4.64 3.95
CA VAL A 56 6.15 4.42 3.27
C VAL A 56 6.30 5.32 2.05
N MET A 57 5.26 5.44 1.21
CA MET A 57 5.26 6.35 0.06
C MET A 57 5.57 7.79 0.49
N LEU A 58 4.92 8.29 1.56
CA LEU A 58 5.12 9.65 2.06
C LEU A 58 6.53 9.85 2.64
N LEU A 59 7.09 8.85 3.33
CA LEU A 59 8.47 8.90 3.82
C LEU A 59 9.49 8.91 2.68
N MET A 60 9.25 8.12 1.62
CA MET A 60 10.11 8.11 0.43
C MET A 60 9.97 9.42 -0.37
N TRP A 61 8.78 10.01 -0.41
CA TRP A 61 8.56 11.33 -0.98
C TRP A 61 9.36 12.40 -0.24
N TYR A 62 9.36 12.36 1.09
CA TYR A 62 10.15 13.28 1.92
C TYR A 62 11.67 13.10 1.74
N ALA A 63 12.12 11.89 1.40
CA ALA A 63 13.52 11.58 1.19
C ALA A 63 14.06 11.96 -0.20
N LEU A 64 13.17 12.26 -1.17
CA LEU A 64 13.51 12.78 -2.50
C LEU A 64 13.68 14.30 -2.46
#